data_AF-A0A7C5CQ44-F1
#
_entry.id   AF-A0A7C5CQ44-F1
#
_cell.length_a   1.000
_cell.length_b   1.000
_cell.length_c   1.000
_cell.angle_alpha   90.00
_cell.angle_beta   90.00
_cell.angle_gamma   90.00
#
_symmetry.space_group_name_H-M   'P 1'
#
loop_
_entity.id
_entity.type
_entity.pdbx_description
1 polymer ?
#
loop_
_entity_poly.entity_id
_entity_poly.type
_entity_poly.pdbx_seq_one_letter_code
_entity_poly.pdbx_strand_id
1 'polypeptide(L)'
;MHTPSSNHISDHLLSNELPQVLIDKQGSIDTLFDYIDQAIHNGAKSLCILACDENDFDTQQALIDEKLKTLPIPVFGGIFPQIIADAENLEKGSLVLALPLEVSTYYVERLSDSDEDYYDQIEQWSDEINLNSGLITLVDGLSNRISAVLEDLYDILGGDYQYIGGGAGSLSFRQKPCLFSNEGLRQDCAQITKINEPIDLGIKHGWQPFAGPFFITGANHTAIQTLDYRPAFEVYQEVVEKDSGKRFQDTNFFDLAKAYPFGLDRLK
;
A
#
# COMPACT_ATOMS: atom_id res chain seq x y z
N MET A 1 -14.86 -21.38 -41.02
CA MET A 1 -13.79 -20.90 -41.93
C MET A 1 -13.67 -19.40 -41.75
N HIS A 2 -12.75 -18.98 -40.89
CA HIS A 2 -12.00 -17.72 -40.92
C HIS A 2 -11.15 -17.70 -39.65
N THR A 3 -9.92 -18.16 -39.81
CA THR A 3 -8.83 -17.98 -38.85
C THR A 3 -8.35 -16.53 -38.90
N PRO A 4 -8.16 -15.84 -37.78
CA PRO A 4 -7.32 -14.67 -37.74
C PRO A 4 -5.87 -15.12 -37.58
N SER A 5 -5.07 -14.59 -38.52
CA SER A 5 -3.62 -14.57 -38.61
C SER A 5 -2.88 -14.44 -37.28
N SER A 6 -1.86 -15.28 -37.15
CA SER A 6 -0.73 -15.15 -36.23
C SER A 6 -0.10 -13.76 -36.32
N ASN A 7 -0.24 -12.96 -35.26
CA ASN A 7 0.64 -11.82 -35.05
C ASN A 7 1.96 -12.35 -34.50
N HIS A 8 3.00 -12.28 -35.32
CA HIS A 8 4.39 -12.32 -34.89
C HIS A 8 4.60 -11.18 -33.89
N ILE A 9 4.60 -11.52 -32.60
CA ILE A 9 5.22 -10.67 -31.58
C ILE A 9 6.72 -10.81 -31.81
N SER A 10 7.33 -9.72 -32.22
CA SER A 10 8.77 -9.57 -32.36
C SER A 10 9.48 -9.94 -31.05
N ASP A 11 10.34 -10.97 -31.11
CA ASP A 11 11.18 -11.55 -30.05
C ASP A 11 12.29 -10.60 -29.51
N HIS A 12 12.01 -9.30 -29.34
CA HIS A 12 13.03 -8.30 -28.98
C HIS A 12 12.82 -7.54 -27.65
N LEU A 13 11.98 -8.01 -26.73
CA LEU A 13 11.73 -7.33 -25.44
C LEU A 13 11.74 -8.25 -24.19
N LEU A 14 12.31 -9.45 -24.27
CA LEU A 14 12.44 -10.38 -23.12
C LEU A 14 13.88 -10.46 -22.60
N SER A 15 14.45 -9.33 -22.19
CA SER A 15 15.60 -9.32 -21.30
C SER A 15 15.28 -8.74 -19.91
N ASN A 16 13.99 -8.74 -19.52
CA ASN A 16 13.60 -8.44 -18.15
C ASN A 16 13.64 -9.74 -17.36
N GLU A 17 14.75 -9.98 -16.68
CA GLU A 17 14.80 -10.99 -15.61
C GLU A 17 13.68 -10.67 -14.62
N LEU A 18 12.77 -11.62 -14.42
CA LEU A 18 11.70 -11.45 -13.42
C LEU A 18 12.34 -11.23 -12.05
N PRO A 19 11.77 -10.35 -11.21
CA PRO A 19 12.32 -10.11 -9.88
C PRO A 19 12.32 -11.43 -9.10
N GLN A 20 13.43 -11.71 -8.42
CA GLN A 20 13.49 -12.84 -7.51
C GLN A 20 12.60 -12.53 -6.30
N VAL A 21 11.75 -13.50 -5.93
CA VAL A 21 10.85 -13.40 -4.78
C VAL A 21 11.32 -14.38 -3.71
N LEU A 22 11.68 -13.86 -2.54
CA LEU A 22 12.06 -14.66 -1.37
C LEU A 22 10.93 -14.58 -0.35
N ILE A 23 10.43 -15.74 0.08
CA ILE A 23 9.18 -15.85 0.86
C ILE A 23 9.48 -16.52 2.20
N ASP A 24 9.36 -15.76 3.28
CA ASP A 24 9.40 -16.26 4.64
C ASP A 24 7.96 -16.43 5.14
N LYS A 25 7.66 -17.62 5.67
CA LYS A 25 6.35 -17.93 6.29
C LYS A 25 6.41 -17.93 7.82
N GLN A 26 7.58 -17.75 8.42
CA GLN A 26 7.76 -17.78 9.88
C GLN A 26 7.71 -16.39 10.51
N GLY A 27 8.05 -15.34 9.75
CA GLY A 27 8.02 -13.95 10.21
C GLY A 27 9.19 -13.59 11.10
N SER A 28 10.35 -14.22 10.90
CA SER A 28 11.51 -14.00 11.76
C SER A 28 12.42 -12.90 11.22
N ILE A 29 13.01 -12.10 12.12
CA ILE A 29 13.95 -11.04 11.76
C ILE A 29 15.22 -11.62 11.10
N ASP A 30 15.70 -12.76 11.60
CA ASP A 30 16.90 -13.42 11.08
C ASP A 30 16.67 -13.88 9.62
N THR A 31 15.52 -14.50 9.33
CA THR A 31 15.17 -14.89 7.97
C THR A 31 15.00 -13.69 7.05
N LEU A 32 14.38 -12.60 7.53
CA LEU A 32 14.29 -11.36 6.77
C LEU A 32 15.68 -10.84 6.40
N PHE A 33 16.63 -10.82 7.34
CA PHE A 33 17.99 -10.34 7.11
C PHE A 33 18.75 -11.23 6.13
N ASP A 34 18.65 -12.55 6.29
CA ASP A 34 19.23 -13.52 5.36
C ASP A 34 18.72 -13.32 3.93
N TYR A 35 17.41 -13.07 3.75
CA TYR A 35 16.82 -12.82 2.44
C TYR A 35 17.21 -11.49 1.83
N ILE A 36 17.34 -10.44 2.64
CA ILE A 36 17.89 -9.16 2.20
C ILE A 36 19.33 -9.35 1.67
N ASP A 37 20.18 -10.05 2.44
CA ASP A 37 21.56 -10.29 2.06
C ASP A 37 21.68 -11.18 0.81
N GLN A 38 20.83 -12.21 0.72
CA GLN A 38 20.74 -13.07 -0.46
C GLN A 38 20.30 -12.29 -1.70
N ALA A 39 19.30 -11.42 -1.59
CA ALA A 39 18.82 -10.58 -2.69
C ALA A 39 19.93 -9.65 -3.20
N ILE A 40 20.65 -8.97 -2.30
CA ILE A 40 21.78 -8.10 -2.63
C ILE A 40 22.91 -8.91 -3.29
N HIS A 41 23.26 -10.06 -2.72
CA HIS A 41 24.29 -10.94 -3.27
C HIS A 41 23.96 -11.40 -4.69
N ASN A 42 22.68 -11.65 -4.98
CA ASN A 42 22.19 -12.03 -6.30
C ASN A 42 22.06 -10.86 -7.28
N GLY A 43 22.45 -9.64 -6.88
CA GLY A 43 22.50 -8.48 -7.77
C GLY A 43 21.24 -7.62 -7.79
N ALA A 44 20.39 -7.68 -6.76
CA ALA A 44 19.28 -6.75 -6.61
C ALA A 44 19.79 -5.29 -6.64
N LYS A 45 19.10 -4.43 -7.38
CA LYS A 45 19.37 -2.99 -7.43
C LYS A 45 18.45 -2.19 -6.51
N SER A 46 17.34 -2.77 -6.09
CA SER A 46 16.46 -2.26 -5.03
C SER A 46 15.66 -3.40 -4.41
N LEU A 47 15.09 -3.15 -3.24
CA LEU A 47 14.28 -4.10 -2.49
C LEU A 47 12.89 -3.56 -2.24
N CYS A 48 11.86 -4.37 -2.50
CA CYS A 48 10.52 -4.16 -1.97
C CYS A 48 10.23 -5.21 -0.90
N ILE A 49 9.96 -4.76 0.33
CA ILE A 49 9.70 -5.63 1.49
C ILE A 49 8.22 -5.50 1.87
N LEU A 50 7.51 -6.62 1.87
CA LEU A 50 6.14 -6.71 2.40
C LEU A 50 6.16 -7.66 3.60
N ALA A 51 5.75 -7.21 4.76
CA ALA A 51 5.77 -8.03 5.97
C ALA A 51 4.39 -8.09 6.61
N CYS A 52 4.09 -9.17 7.32
CA CYS A 52 2.89 -9.27 8.12
C CYS A 52 3.07 -8.54 9.47
N ASP A 53 1.97 -7.94 9.93
CA ASP A 53 1.86 -7.26 11.21
C ASP A 53 2.17 -8.20 12.40
N GLU A 54 1.78 -9.47 12.29
CA GLU A 54 2.01 -10.52 13.29
C GLU A 54 3.49 -10.93 13.42
N ASN A 55 4.39 -10.34 12.62
CA ASN A 55 5.83 -10.49 12.85
C ASN A 55 6.31 -9.67 14.06
N ASP A 56 5.50 -8.73 14.56
CA ASP A 56 5.80 -7.86 15.71
C ASP A 56 7.15 -7.12 15.57
N PHE A 57 7.48 -6.70 14.35
CA PHE A 57 8.73 -6.01 14.03
C PHE A 57 8.91 -4.68 14.77
N ASP A 58 7.82 -4.04 15.22
CA ASP A 58 7.88 -2.87 16.09
C ASP A 58 8.58 -3.15 17.43
N THR A 59 8.48 -4.38 17.94
CA THR A 59 9.18 -4.80 19.17
C THR A 59 10.69 -4.96 19.00
N GLN A 60 11.15 -5.08 17.74
CA GLN A 60 12.54 -5.28 17.33
C GLN A 60 13.05 -4.16 16.42
N GLN A 61 12.38 -3.00 16.43
CA GLN A 61 12.62 -1.91 15.49
C GLN A 61 14.09 -1.47 15.45
N ALA A 62 14.77 -1.39 16.59
CA ALA A 62 16.17 -0.94 16.62
C ALA A 62 17.11 -1.81 15.76
N LEU A 63 16.91 -3.14 15.75
CA LEU A 63 17.70 -4.07 14.94
C LEU A 63 17.37 -3.93 13.45
N ILE A 64 16.08 -3.75 13.14
CA ILE A 64 15.61 -3.53 11.78
C ILE A 64 16.18 -2.21 11.23
N ASP A 65 16.07 -1.13 12.00
CA ASP A 65 16.59 0.18 11.63
C ASP A 65 18.10 0.15 11.39
N GLU A 66 18.86 -0.54 12.25
CA GLU A 66 20.30 -0.74 12.05
C GLU A 66 20.58 -1.46 10.73
N LYS A 67 19.88 -2.56 10.44
CA LYS A 67 20.05 -3.30 9.19
C LYS A 67 19.71 -2.41 7.98
N LEU A 68 18.54 -1.77 7.98
CA LEU A 68 18.05 -0.98 6.84
C LEU A 68 18.95 0.21 6.52
N LYS A 69 19.50 0.88 7.54
CA LYS A 69 20.44 2.02 7.37
C LYS A 69 21.77 1.64 6.74
N THR A 70 22.15 0.37 6.83
CA THR A 70 23.41 -0.13 6.24
C THR A 70 23.26 -0.63 4.81
N LEU A 71 22.03 -0.69 4.28
CA LEU A 71 21.80 -1.24 2.94
C LEU A 71 22.41 -0.34 1.86
N PRO A 72 23.18 -0.90 0.91
CA PRO A 72 23.81 -0.13 -0.16
C PRO A 72 22.84 0.20 -1.31
N ILE A 73 21.61 -0.32 -1.26
CA ILE A 73 20.58 -0.18 -2.29
C ILE A 73 19.28 0.36 -1.68
N PRO A 74 18.43 1.04 -2.48
CA PRO A 74 17.14 1.52 -2.01
C PRO A 74 16.24 0.40 -1.50
N VAL A 75 15.53 0.66 -0.41
CA VAL A 75 14.51 -0.23 0.15
C VAL A 75 13.20 0.53 0.37
N PHE A 76 12.10 -0.10 -0.01
CA PHE A 76 10.75 0.42 0.19
C PHE A 76 9.79 -0.73 0.52
N GLY A 77 8.54 -0.38 0.86
CA GLY A 77 7.50 -1.36 1.15
C GLY A 77 6.89 -1.13 2.52
N GLY A 78 6.10 -2.09 3.01
CA GLY A 78 5.34 -1.90 4.22
C GLY A 78 4.99 -3.16 5.00
N ILE A 79 4.45 -2.93 6.18
CA ILE A 79 3.88 -3.93 7.07
C ILE A 79 2.37 -3.89 6.90
N PHE A 80 1.76 -5.04 6.66
CA PHE A 80 0.34 -5.18 6.37
C PHE A 80 -0.28 -6.19 7.32
N PRO A 81 -1.61 -6.18 7.51
CA PRO A 81 -2.27 -7.19 8.32
C PRO A 81 -1.93 -8.62 7.90
N GLN A 82 -1.93 -8.86 6.59
CA GLN A 82 -1.68 -10.15 5.96
C GLN A 82 -1.10 -9.89 4.56
N ILE A 83 -0.32 -10.84 4.04
CA ILE A 83 0.23 -10.79 2.68
C ILE A 83 -0.17 -12.05 1.91
N ILE A 84 -0.27 -11.95 0.58
CA ILE A 84 -0.54 -13.09 -0.28
C ILE A 84 0.75 -13.51 -0.98
N ALA A 85 1.13 -14.77 -0.81
CA ALA A 85 2.36 -15.35 -1.34
C ALA A 85 2.11 -16.80 -1.76
N ASP A 86 2.59 -17.22 -2.94
CA ASP A 86 2.36 -18.58 -3.48
C ASP A 86 0.88 -19.02 -3.46
N ALA A 87 -0.04 -18.10 -3.76
CA ALA A 87 -1.49 -18.30 -3.70
C ALA A 87 -2.04 -18.67 -2.30
N GLU A 88 -1.26 -18.42 -1.24
CA GLU A 88 -1.66 -18.58 0.15
C GLU A 88 -1.78 -17.21 0.82
N ASN A 89 -2.71 -17.10 1.77
CA ASN A 89 -2.83 -15.96 2.66
C ASN A 89 -1.94 -16.19 3.88
N LEU A 90 -0.97 -15.32 4.11
CA LEU A 90 -0.05 -15.38 5.24
C LEU A 90 -0.43 -14.33 6.28
N GLU A 91 -0.76 -14.79 7.49
CA GLU A 91 -0.96 -13.93 8.66
C GLU A 91 0.37 -13.57 9.31
N LYS A 92 1.40 -14.38 9.04
CA LYS A 92 2.77 -14.23 9.52
C LYS A 92 3.76 -14.54 8.39
N GLY A 93 4.84 -13.78 8.29
CA GLY A 93 5.82 -13.93 7.22
C GLY A 93 6.27 -12.61 6.59
N SER A 94 7.24 -12.71 5.69
CA SER A 94 7.75 -11.57 4.91
C SER A 94 8.02 -11.99 3.46
N LEU A 95 7.87 -11.04 2.54
CA LEU A 95 8.26 -11.12 1.15
C LEU A 95 9.39 -10.12 0.91
N VAL A 96 10.51 -10.60 0.36
CA VAL A 96 11.59 -9.75 -0.15
C VAL A 96 11.62 -9.90 -1.66
N LEU A 97 11.24 -8.83 -2.35
CA LEU A 97 11.30 -8.72 -3.80
C LEU A 97 12.64 -8.09 -4.19
N ALA A 98 13.51 -8.87 -4.81
CA ALA A 98 14.78 -8.45 -5.37
C ALA A 98 14.54 -7.87 -6.78
N LEU A 99 14.54 -6.55 -6.88
CA LEU A 99 14.24 -5.87 -8.15
C LEU A 99 15.53 -5.66 -8.97
N PRO A 100 15.52 -5.95 -10.28
CA PRO A 100 16.68 -5.73 -11.16
C PRO A 100 16.83 -4.27 -11.63
N LEU A 101 16.02 -3.36 -11.07
CA LEU A 101 15.95 -1.95 -11.41
C LEU A 101 16.21 -1.07 -10.19
N GLU A 102 16.70 0.14 -10.45
CA GLU A 102 16.87 1.17 -9.41
C GLU A 102 15.57 1.94 -9.23
N VAL A 103 15.27 2.28 -7.98
CA VAL A 103 14.13 3.13 -7.62
C VAL A 103 14.62 4.36 -6.86
N SER A 104 13.81 5.41 -6.88
CA SER A 104 13.98 6.56 -5.99
C SER A 104 12.79 6.62 -5.06
N THR A 105 13.02 6.86 -3.77
CA THR A 105 11.95 6.89 -2.77
C THR A 105 11.89 8.24 -2.09
N TYR A 106 10.69 8.83 -2.11
CA TYR A 106 10.39 10.13 -1.54
C TYR A 106 9.38 9.97 -0.40
N TYR A 107 9.38 10.94 0.52
CA TYR A 107 8.54 10.88 1.70
C TYR A 107 7.81 12.20 1.92
N VAL A 108 6.57 12.09 2.38
CA VAL A 108 5.82 13.18 3.01
C VAL A 108 5.61 12.77 4.45
N GLU A 109 6.10 13.57 5.39
CA GLU A 109 6.16 13.23 6.81
C GLU A 109 5.04 13.92 7.59
N ARG A 110 4.80 13.45 8.83
CA ARG A 110 3.85 14.05 9.79
C ARG A 110 2.43 14.17 9.22
N LEU A 111 1.93 13.08 8.63
CA LEU A 111 0.59 13.05 8.01
C LEU A 111 -0.57 13.26 9.00
N SER A 112 -0.30 13.21 10.30
CA SER A 112 -1.31 13.48 11.33
C SER A 112 -1.26 14.90 11.89
N ASP A 113 -0.24 15.67 11.56
CA ASP A 113 -0.05 17.04 12.01
C ASP A 113 -0.87 18.01 11.14
N SER A 114 -1.74 18.81 11.77
CA SER A 114 -2.60 19.78 11.06
C SER A 114 -1.88 21.00 10.54
N ASP A 115 -0.68 21.29 11.07
CA ASP A 115 0.10 22.47 10.70
C ASP A 115 1.03 22.19 9.52
N GLU A 116 1.10 20.94 9.05
CA GLU A 116 1.90 20.58 7.89
C GLU A 116 1.28 21.01 6.58
N ASP A 117 2.13 21.65 5.77
CA ASP A 117 1.90 21.89 4.35
C ASP A 117 2.59 20.77 3.55
N TYR A 118 1.80 19.84 3.01
CA TYR A 118 2.35 18.73 2.23
C TYR A 118 2.75 19.17 0.82
N TYR A 119 2.15 20.23 0.30
CA TYR A 119 2.47 20.80 -0.99
C TYR A 119 3.95 21.24 -1.03
N ASP A 120 4.41 21.96 0.01
CA ASP A 120 5.81 22.36 0.16
C ASP A 120 6.79 21.18 0.28
N GLN A 121 6.37 20.08 0.92
CA GLN A 121 7.21 18.87 1.01
C GLN A 121 7.32 18.17 -0.34
N ILE A 122 6.23 18.10 -1.10
CA ILE A 122 6.17 17.42 -2.40
C ILE A 122 6.92 18.24 -3.46
N GLU A 123 6.78 19.57 -3.47
CA GLU A 123 7.48 20.45 -4.42
C GLU A 123 9.01 20.22 -4.38
N GLN A 124 9.58 19.97 -3.20
CA GLN A 124 11.04 19.79 -3.02
C GLN A 124 11.64 18.67 -3.87
N TRP A 125 10.86 17.66 -4.23
CA TRP A 125 11.34 16.51 -5.00
C TRP A 125 10.52 16.22 -6.26
N SER A 126 9.43 16.96 -6.48
CA SER A 126 8.53 16.77 -7.64
C SER A 126 9.26 16.83 -8.99
N ASP A 127 10.21 17.74 -9.13
CA ASP A 127 11.04 17.91 -10.34
C ASP A 127 11.93 16.70 -10.65
N GLU A 128 12.16 15.81 -9.68
CA GLU A 128 12.92 14.58 -9.88
C GLU A 128 12.09 13.44 -10.50
N ILE A 129 10.77 13.61 -10.58
CA ILE A 129 9.85 12.64 -11.14
C ILE A 129 9.70 12.91 -12.65
N ASN A 130 10.15 11.94 -13.44
CA ASN A 130 10.10 12.03 -14.90
C ASN A 130 8.74 11.56 -15.43
N LEU A 131 8.24 12.22 -16.47
CA LEU A 131 7.02 11.79 -17.17
C LEU A 131 7.07 10.31 -17.55
N ASN A 132 5.92 9.63 -17.41
CA ASN A 132 5.74 8.17 -17.61
C ASN A 132 6.40 7.26 -16.57
N SER A 133 6.93 7.80 -15.46
CA SER A 133 7.29 6.98 -14.31
C SER A 133 6.07 6.36 -13.65
N GLY A 134 6.23 5.12 -13.19
CA GLY A 134 5.31 4.48 -12.27
C GLY A 134 5.57 4.94 -10.84
N LEU A 135 4.51 5.28 -10.12
CA LEU A 135 4.56 5.73 -8.73
C LEU A 135 3.86 4.70 -7.83
N ILE A 136 4.64 4.05 -6.97
CA ILE A 136 4.12 3.21 -5.89
C ILE A 136 3.98 4.07 -4.64
N THR A 137 2.74 4.38 -4.26
CA THR A 137 2.40 5.23 -3.12
C THR A 137 1.87 4.37 -1.98
N LEU A 138 2.71 4.15 -0.97
CA LEU A 138 2.30 3.53 0.29
C LEU A 138 2.11 4.60 1.36
N VAL A 139 1.08 4.49 2.17
CA VAL A 139 0.83 5.43 3.28
C VAL A 139 0.71 4.68 4.59
N ASP A 140 1.10 5.27 5.70
CA ASP A 140 0.62 4.81 7.00
C ASP A 140 -0.91 4.98 7.03
N GLY A 141 -1.62 3.85 6.97
CA GLY A 141 -3.07 3.80 6.84
C GLY A 141 -3.82 4.29 8.07
N LEU A 142 -3.12 4.54 9.19
CA LEU A 142 -3.70 5.09 10.41
C LEU A 142 -3.42 6.59 10.60
N SER A 143 -2.79 7.25 9.63
CA SER A 143 -2.60 8.71 9.65
C SER A 143 -3.90 9.50 9.42
N ASN A 144 -3.99 10.69 10.01
CA ASN A 144 -5.24 11.46 10.02
C ASN A 144 -5.53 12.23 8.72
N ARG A 145 -4.51 12.66 7.98
CA ARG A 145 -4.68 13.55 6.80
C ARG A 145 -4.23 12.90 5.49
N ILE A 146 -4.42 11.58 5.35
CA ILE A 146 -4.07 10.84 4.13
C ILE A 146 -4.69 11.47 2.87
N SER A 147 -5.97 11.86 2.90
CA SER A 147 -6.62 12.50 1.75
C SER A 147 -5.93 13.79 1.31
N ALA A 148 -5.50 14.62 2.26
CA ALA A 148 -4.83 15.89 1.94
C ALA A 148 -3.49 15.63 1.22
N VAL A 149 -2.71 14.65 1.68
CA VAL A 149 -1.44 14.27 1.02
C VAL A 149 -1.68 13.76 -0.40
N LEU A 150 -2.71 12.92 -0.60
CA LEU A 150 -3.03 12.38 -1.92
C LEU A 150 -3.56 13.45 -2.87
N GLU A 151 -4.32 14.42 -2.36
CA GLU A 151 -4.78 15.59 -3.09
C GLU A 151 -3.60 16.47 -3.52
N ASP A 152 -2.73 16.87 -2.58
CA ASP A 152 -1.54 17.70 -2.88
C ASP A 152 -0.59 16.99 -3.86
N LEU A 153 -0.40 15.67 -3.69
CA LEU A 153 0.40 14.86 -4.61
C LEU A 153 -0.15 14.87 -6.03
N TYR A 154 -1.47 14.70 -6.16
CA TYR A 154 -2.15 14.72 -7.45
C TYR A 154 -2.21 16.11 -8.06
N ASP A 155 -2.32 17.17 -7.26
CA ASP A 155 -2.34 18.55 -7.73
C ASP A 155 -0.97 18.96 -8.31
N ILE A 156 0.13 18.49 -7.72
CA ILE A 156 1.50 18.79 -8.20
C ILE A 156 1.88 17.92 -9.39
N LEU A 157 1.71 16.60 -9.30
CA LEU A 157 2.19 15.67 -10.32
C LEU A 157 1.14 15.47 -11.44
N GLY A 158 -0.14 15.61 -11.15
CA GLY A 158 -1.20 15.50 -12.15
C GLY A 158 -1.53 14.07 -12.58
N GLY A 159 -2.44 13.98 -13.55
CA GLY A 159 -3.01 12.71 -14.03
C GLY A 159 -2.23 11.97 -15.11
N ASP A 160 -1.07 12.51 -15.54
CA ASP A 160 -0.22 11.89 -16.56
C ASP A 160 0.67 10.76 -16.00
N TYR A 161 0.74 10.65 -14.67
CA TYR A 161 1.46 9.58 -13.96
C TYR A 161 0.56 8.40 -13.64
N GLN A 162 1.19 7.22 -13.50
CA GLN A 162 0.50 6.01 -13.07
C GLN A 162 0.76 5.78 -11.59
N TYR A 163 -0.31 5.87 -10.79
CA TYR A 163 -0.26 5.65 -9.35
C TYR A 163 -0.80 4.26 -9.02
N ILE A 164 -0.05 3.52 -8.21
CA ILE A 164 -0.52 2.30 -7.54
C ILE A 164 -0.14 2.35 -6.07
N GLY A 165 -0.81 1.56 -5.22
CA GLY A 165 -0.41 1.42 -3.82
C GLY A 165 -1.58 1.25 -2.88
N GLY A 166 -1.40 1.65 -1.62
CA GLY A 166 -2.37 1.43 -0.56
C GLY A 166 -1.85 1.79 0.82
N GLY A 167 -2.70 1.59 1.83
CA GLY A 167 -2.34 1.77 3.23
C GLY A 167 -1.59 0.57 3.79
N ALA A 168 -0.45 0.83 4.43
CA ALA A 168 0.23 -0.08 5.35
C ALA A 168 -0.32 0.11 6.77
N GLY A 169 -0.12 -0.88 7.64
CA GLY A 169 -0.50 -0.79 9.04
C GLY A 169 -1.11 -2.08 9.60
N SER A 170 -1.86 -1.92 10.69
CA SER A 170 -2.33 -3.01 11.55
C SER A 170 -3.84 -2.98 11.74
N LEU A 171 -4.45 -4.15 11.85
CA LEU A 171 -5.86 -4.30 12.26
C LEU A 171 -6.08 -4.12 13.77
N SER A 172 -5.01 -3.93 14.54
CA SER A 172 -5.10 -3.50 15.94
C SER A 172 -5.56 -2.04 16.06
N PHE A 173 -5.58 -1.28 14.96
CA PHE A 173 -5.85 0.16 14.92
C PHE A 173 -4.95 0.99 15.86
N ARG A 174 -3.77 0.45 16.19
CA ARG A 174 -2.71 1.18 16.87
C ARG A 174 -1.69 1.58 15.83
N GLN A 175 -1.48 2.89 15.70
CA GLN A 175 -0.44 3.42 14.83
C GLN A 175 0.93 2.98 15.34
N LYS A 176 1.74 2.45 14.43
CA LYS A 176 3.11 2.00 14.68
C LYS A 176 3.92 2.06 13.39
N PRO A 177 5.27 2.03 13.45
CA PRO A 177 6.12 2.01 12.27
C PRO A 177 5.77 0.87 11.34
N CYS A 178 5.44 1.20 10.10
CA CYS A 178 4.89 0.27 9.12
C CYS A 178 5.43 0.47 7.70
N LEU A 179 6.33 1.42 7.45
CA LEU A 179 6.94 1.63 6.13
C LEU A 179 8.45 1.40 6.19
N PHE A 180 8.98 0.54 5.32
CA PHE A 180 10.41 0.24 5.24
C PHE A 180 11.15 1.35 4.49
N SER A 181 12.27 1.84 5.03
CA SER A 181 13.12 2.82 4.36
C SER A 181 14.59 2.62 4.69
N ASN A 182 15.49 3.21 3.89
CA ASN A 182 16.92 3.27 4.21
C ASN A 182 17.24 4.11 5.48
N GLU A 183 16.26 4.76 6.11
CA GLU A 183 16.41 5.43 7.40
C GLU A 183 15.77 4.63 8.56
N GLY A 184 15.38 3.38 8.31
CA GLY A 184 14.66 2.54 9.25
C GLY A 184 13.16 2.44 8.96
N LEU A 185 12.41 1.86 9.89
CA LEU A 185 10.95 1.83 9.85
C LEU A 185 10.38 3.23 10.12
N ARG A 186 9.46 3.66 9.27
CA ARG A 186 8.76 4.95 9.38
C ARG A 186 7.30 4.74 9.76
N GLN A 187 6.74 5.76 10.42
CA GLN A 187 5.33 5.90 10.76
C GLN A 187 4.88 7.31 10.42
N ASP A 188 3.57 7.51 10.33
CA ASP A 188 2.94 8.80 10.06
C ASP A 188 3.48 9.51 8.81
N CYS A 189 3.76 8.74 7.75
CA CYS A 189 4.31 9.25 6.50
C CYS A 189 3.67 8.59 5.27
N ALA A 190 3.80 9.23 4.13
CA ALA A 190 3.60 8.64 2.81
C ALA A 190 4.95 8.36 2.18
N GLN A 191 5.09 7.19 1.55
CA GLN A 191 6.23 6.75 0.79
C GLN A 191 5.86 6.70 -0.70
N ILE A 192 6.50 7.55 -1.51
CA ILE A 192 6.32 7.62 -2.96
C ILE A 192 7.57 7.01 -3.60
N THR A 193 7.43 5.80 -4.14
CA THR A 193 8.53 5.11 -4.83
C THR A 193 8.38 5.26 -6.34
N LYS A 194 9.34 5.96 -6.95
CA LYS A 194 9.44 6.15 -8.39
C LYS A 194 10.15 4.97 -9.05
N ILE A 195 9.48 4.38 -10.03
CA ILE A 195 10.04 3.41 -10.97
C ILE A 195 10.14 4.09 -12.34
N ASN A 196 11.30 3.99 -13.00
CA ASN A 196 11.54 4.60 -14.33
C ASN A 196 10.89 3.81 -15.48
N GLU A 197 9.86 3.02 -15.18
CA GLU A 197 9.10 2.22 -16.13
C GLU A 197 7.61 2.44 -15.88
N PRO A 198 6.77 2.41 -16.93
CA PRO A 198 5.33 2.49 -16.77
C PRO A 198 4.80 1.23 -16.06
N ILE A 199 3.74 1.41 -15.27
CA ILE A 199 3.05 0.34 -14.56
C ILE A 199 1.78 -0.01 -15.33
N ASP A 200 1.65 -1.27 -15.75
CA ASP A 200 0.40 -1.77 -16.35
C ASP A 200 -0.45 -2.50 -15.29
N LEU A 201 -1.75 -2.20 -15.28
CA LEU A 201 -2.71 -2.76 -14.32
C LEU A 201 -3.54 -3.85 -14.99
N GLY A 202 -3.22 -5.11 -14.71
CA GLY A 202 -3.91 -6.27 -15.26
C GLY A 202 -5.18 -6.69 -14.52
N ILE A 203 -5.59 -6.01 -13.44
CA ILE A 203 -6.67 -6.46 -12.55
C ILE A 203 -7.67 -5.35 -12.20
N LYS A 204 -8.93 -5.73 -12.01
CA LYS A 204 -9.98 -4.89 -11.41
C LYS A 204 -10.19 -5.31 -9.97
N HIS A 205 -10.64 -4.38 -9.12
CA HIS A 205 -10.87 -4.58 -7.68
C HIS A 205 -11.92 -5.66 -7.33
N GLY A 206 -12.64 -6.21 -8.31
CA GLY A 206 -13.62 -7.29 -8.11
C GLY A 206 -14.92 -6.87 -7.44
N TRP A 207 -14.89 -5.84 -6.59
CA TRP A 207 -16.08 -5.28 -5.93
C TRP A 207 -17.15 -4.82 -6.92
N GLN A 208 -18.40 -5.05 -6.55
CA GLN A 208 -19.58 -4.54 -7.24
C GLN A 208 -20.36 -3.65 -6.26
N PRO A 209 -20.97 -2.54 -6.72
CA PRO A 209 -21.87 -1.77 -5.88
C PRO A 209 -22.98 -2.67 -5.33
N PHE A 210 -23.06 -2.75 -4.01
CA PHE A 210 -24.02 -3.59 -3.29
C PHE A 210 -25.20 -2.77 -2.74
N ALA A 211 -24.90 -1.59 -2.18
CA ALA A 211 -25.88 -0.69 -1.59
C ALA A 211 -25.46 0.78 -1.80
N GLY A 212 -26.44 1.69 -1.70
CA GLY A 212 -26.25 3.12 -1.96
C GLY A 212 -26.91 3.59 -3.27
N PRO A 213 -26.54 4.78 -3.78
CA PRO A 213 -25.55 5.68 -3.22
C PRO A 213 -26.00 6.26 -1.88
N PHE A 214 -25.04 6.47 -0.98
CA PHE A 214 -25.23 7.17 0.29
C PHE A 214 -24.49 8.50 0.22
N PHE A 215 -25.07 9.57 0.76
CA PHE A 215 -24.40 10.86 0.84
C PHE A 215 -23.68 10.98 2.18
N ILE A 216 -22.38 11.23 2.14
CA ILE A 216 -21.61 11.59 3.34
C ILE A 216 -22.04 13.01 3.73
N THR A 217 -22.83 13.11 4.80
CA THR A 217 -23.33 14.39 5.33
C THR A 217 -22.50 14.92 6.49
N GLY A 218 -21.52 14.14 6.95
CA GLY A 218 -20.57 14.52 7.98
C GLY A 218 -19.48 13.46 8.11
N ALA A 219 -18.23 13.92 8.09
CA ALA A 219 -17.05 13.10 8.29
C ALA A 219 -16.03 13.90 9.11
N ASN A 220 -15.18 13.19 9.82
CA ASN A 220 -14.04 13.76 10.52
C ASN A 220 -12.81 12.90 10.21
N HIS A 221 -11.85 13.45 9.46
CA HIS A 221 -10.69 12.71 8.97
C HIS A 221 -11.09 11.41 8.25
N THR A 222 -10.58 10.27 8.71
CA THR A 222 -10.86 8.93 8.17
C THR A 222 -12.16 8.32 8.68
N ALA A 223 -12.92 9.01 9.55
CA ALA A 223 -14.15 8.52 10.16
C ALA A 223 -15.40 9.18 9.56
N ILE A 224 -16.26 8.38 8.92
CA ILE A 224 -17.59 8.81 8.48
C ILE A 224 -18.51 8.88 9.71
N GLN A 225 -19.08 10.06 9.98
CA GLN A 225 -19.94 10.29 11.15
C GLN A 225 -21.42 10.17 10.80
N THR A 226 -21.82 10.69 9.64
CA THR A 226 -23.22 10.63 9.19
C THR A 226 -23.35 10.30 7.70
N LEU A 227 -24.37 9.49 7.39
CA LEU A 227 -24.80 9.14 6.04
C LEU A 227 -26.28 9.53 5.91
N ASP A 228 -26.62 10.27 4.85
CA ASP A 228 -27.99 10.76 4.60
C ASP A 228 -28.62 11.45 5.82
N TYR A 229 -27.84 12.27 6.53
CA TYR A 229 -28.21 12.98 7.77
C TYR A 229 -28.56 12.08 8.96
N ARG A 230 -28.18 10.80 8.91
CA ARG A 230 -28.34 9.81 10.00
C ARG A 230 -26.96 9.37 10.52
N PRO A 231 -26.85 8.85 11.76
CA PRO A 231 -25.60 8.26 12.24
C PRO A 231 -25.10 7.18 11.28
N ALA A 232 -23.85 7.29 10.83
CA ALA A 232 -23.31 6.44 9.77
C ALA A 232 -23.35 4.94 10.15
N PHE A 233 -23.07 4.63 11.42
CA PHE A 233 -23.11 3.27 11.93
C PHE A 233 -24.51 2.64 11.85
N GLU A 234 -25.58 3.40 12.09
CA GLU A 234 -26.95 2.88 11.99
C GLU A 234 -27.30 2.51 10.54
N VAL A 235 -26.99 3.40 9.59
CA VAL A 235 -27.21 3.15 8.15
C VAL A 235 -26.39 1.94 7.69
N TYR A 236 -25.12 1.86 8.10
CA TYR A 236 -24.24 0.74 7.79
C TYR A 236 -24.75 -0.58 8.39
N GLN A 237 -25.17 -0.56 9.65
CA GLN A 237 -25.73 -1.69 10.37
C GLN A 237 -26.97 -2.25 9.66
N GLU A 238 -27.93 -1.40 9.30
CA GLU A 238 -29.16 -1.81 8.61
C GLU A 238 -28.87 -2.55 7.29
N VAL A 239 -27.88 -2.07 6.54
CA VAL A 239 -27.51 -2.63 5.23
C VAL A 239 -26.80 -3.97 5.40
N VAL A 240 -25.77 -4.02 6.25
CA VAL A 240 -24.89 -5.18 6.39
C VAL A 240 -25.57 -6.32 7.13
N GLU A 241 -26.34 -6.05 8.19
CA GLU A 241 -27.06 -7.10 8.91
C GLU A 241 -28.15 -7.75 8.05
N LYS A 242 -28.83 -6.94 7.20
CA LYS A 242 -29.85 -7.44 6.27
C LYS A 242 -29.28 -8.40 5.23
N ASP A 243 -28.08 -8.12 4.73
CA ASP A 243 -27.44 -8.95 3.71
C ASP A 243 -26.78 -10.19 4.29
N SER A 244 -25.94 -9.99 5.30
CA SER A 244 -25.13 -11.05 5.88
C SER A 244 -25.93 -12.06 6.71
N GLY A 245 -27.13 -11.68 7.16
CA GLY A 245 -27.94 -12.44 8.11
C GLY A 245 -27.31 -12.52 9.52
N LYS A 246 -26.22 -11.79 9.77
CA LYS A 246 -25.53 -11.68 11.06
C LYS A 246 -25.85 -10.35 11.71
N ARG A 247 -25.58 -10.24 13.02
CA ARG A 247 -25.75 -9.01 13.79
C ARG A 247 -24.42 -8.53 14.35
N PHE A 248 -24.20 -7.22 14.33
CA PHE A 248 -23.03 -6.59 14.95
C PHE A 248 -23.01 -6.73 16.48
N GLN A 249 -24.16 -7.01 17.09
CA GLN A 249 -24.26 -7.30 18.53
C GLN A 249 -23.63 -8.67 18.88
N ASP A 250 -23.69 -9.62 17.94
CA ASP A 250 -23.30 -11.02 18.17
C ASP A 250 -21.99 -11.39 17.43
N THR A 251 -21.50 -10.50 16.56
CA THR A 251 -20.32 -10.70 15.71
C THR A 251 -19.38 -9.52 15.87
N ASN A 252 -18.06 -9.77 15.92
CA ASN A 252 -17.08 -8.70 15.94
C ASN A 252 -17.28 -7.78 14.71
N PHE A 253 -17.32 -6.47 14.94
CA PHE A 253 -17.55 -5.49 13.89
C PHE A 253 -16.63 -5.69 12.69
N PHE A 254 -15.33 -5.89 12.96
CA PHE A 254 -14.33 -6.00 11.92
C PHE A 254 -14.53 -7.22 11.02
N ASP A 255 -14.89 -8.37 11.60
CA ASP A 255 -15.09 -9.62 10.86
C ASP A 255 -16.22 -9.53 9.83
N LEU A 256 -17.22 -8.72 10.15
CA LEU A 256 -18.33 -8.48 9.24
C LEU A 256 -18.01 -7.33 8.28
N ALA A 257 -17.51 -6.21 8.80
CA ALA A 257 -17.31 -4.98 8.04
C ALA A 257 -16.28 -5.12 6.91
N LYS A 258 -15.25 -5.97 7.07
CA LYS A 258 -14.22 -6.20 6.04
C LYS A 258 -14.77 -6.75 4.71
N ALA A 259 -15.96 -7.34 4.72
CA ALA A 259 -16.64 -7.83 3.51
C ALA A 259 -17.52 -6.75 2.84
N TYR A 260 -17.74 -5.60 3.49
CA TYR A 260 -18.62 -4.53 3.03
C TYR A 260 -17.88 -3.18 3.10
N PRO A 261 -16.82 -2.98 2.30
CA PRO A 261 -16.10 -1.71 2.27
C PRO A 261 -16.98 -0.61 1.63
N PHE A 262 -16.79 0.63 2.07
CA PHE A 262 -17.30 1.78 1.34
C PHE A 262 -16.51 1.96 0.04
N GLY A 263 -17.23 2.16 -1.07
CA GLY A 263 -16.66 2.57 -2.35
C GLY A 263 -17.14 3.96 -2.72
N LEU A 264 -16.27 4.75 -3.33
CA LEU A 264 -16.65 6.01 -3.96
C LEU A 264 -17.06 5.74 -5.41
N ASP A 265 -18.29 6.08 -5.76
CA ASP A 265 -18.72 6.05 -7.15
C ASP A 265 -18.31 7.37 -7.84
N ARG A 266 -17.79 7.29 -9.06
CA ARG A 266 -17.53 8.48 -9.86
C ARG A 266 -18.86 8.92 -10.46
N LEU A 267 -19.35 10.08 -10.04
CA LEU A 267 -20.46 10.74 -10.74
C LEU A 267 -20.08 10.89 -12.22
N LYS A 268 -20.85 10.25 -13.09
CA LYS A 268 -20.69 10.31 -14.55
C LYS A 268 -21.30 11.57 -15.13
#